data_AF-A0A6J4K005-F1
#
_entry.id   AF-A0A6J4K005-F1
#
_cell.length_a   1.000
_cell.length_b   1.000
_cell.length_c   1.000
_cell.angle_alpha   90.00
_cell.angle_beta   90.00
_cell.angle_gamma   90.00
#
_symmetry.space_group_name_H-M   'P 1'
#
loop_
_entity.id
_entity.type
_entity.pdbx_description
1 polymer ?
#
loop_
_entity_poly.entity_id
_entity_poly.type
_entity_poly.pdbx_seq_one_letter_code
_entity_poly.pdbx_strand_id
1 'polypeptide(L)'
;MSRPEVPLAQRPAWSASRSLCPPWCVTGHRADLGEEDWLHSSEPVSFVGDLPARLVMSIDPGTGEVDGPYVFIGAREYSLAEATALAQSLLSLVSANDALADSA
;
A
#
# COMPACT_ATOMS: atom_id res chain seq x y z
N MET A 1 -6.03 -47.28 -11.90
CA MET A 1 -5.83 -46.10 -12.78
C MET A 1 -5.03 -45.08 -11.98
N SER A 2 -3.72 -45.05 -12.19
CA SER A 2 -2.79 -44.21 -11.43
C SER A 2 -2.86 -42.77 -11.92
N ARG A 3 -2.96 -41.80 -11.00
CA ARG A 3 -2.86 -40.37 -11.33
C ARG A 3 -1.45 -40.09 -11.86
N PRO A 4 -1.29 -39.28 -12.91
CA PRO A 4 0.05 -38.91 -13.36
C PRO A 4 0.70 -38.01 -12.31
N GLU A 5 1.88 -38.41 -11.83
CA GLU A 5 2.75 -37.53 -11.04
C GLU A 5 3.28 -36.43 -11.96
N VAL A 6 2.96 -35.19 -11.64
CA VAL A 6 3.49 -34.01 -12.35
C VAL A 6 4.94 -33.80 -11.88
N PRO A 7 5.92 -33.72 -12.79
CA PRO A 7 7.32 -33.47 -12.43
C PRO A 7 7.49 -32.17 -11.64
N LEU A 8 8.32 -32.22 -10.59
CA LEU A 8 8.65 -31.08 -9.71
C LEU A 8 9.17 -29.82 -10.41
N ALA A 9 9.57 -29.92 -11.69
CA ALA A 9 10.10 -28.82 -12.51
C ALA A 9 9.02 -27.87 -13.07
N GLN A 10 7.73 -28.13 -12.84
CA GLN A 10 6.62 -27.29 -13.31
C GLN A 10 5.75 -26.77 -12.17
N ARG A 11 6.35 -26.46 -11.01
CA ARG A 11 5.69 -25.56 -10.06
C ARG A 11 5.92 -24.14 -10.56
N PRO A 12 4.88 -23.44 -11.05
CA PRO A 12 5.04 -22.04 -11.43
C PRO A 12 5.52 -21.25 -10.21
N ALA A 13 6.43 -20.30 -10.45
CA ALA A 13 7.14 -19.51 -9.46
C ALA A 13 6.26 -18.53 -8.65
N TRP A 14 4.97 -18.82 -8.49
CA TRP A 14 4.00 -18.03 -7.71
C TRP A 14 4.26 -18.05 -6.20
N SER A 15 5.33 -18.70 -5.73
CA SER A 15 5.59 -18.94 -4.30
C SER A 15 6.55 -17.94 -3.66
N ALA A 16 7.40 -17.24 -4.43
CA ALA A 16 8.36 -16.29 -3.85
C ALA A 16 7.75 -14.88 -3.62
N SER A 17 6.87 -14.42 -4.51
CA SER A 17 6.30 -13.06 -4.45
C SER A 17 5.30 -12.86 -3.29
N ARG A 18 4.57 -13.90 -2.87
CA ARG A 18 3.62 -13.78 -1.74
C ARG A 18 4.28 -13.65 -0.37
N SER A 19 5.49 -14.16 -0.16
CA SER A 19 6.14 -14.08 1.17
C SER A 19 6.61 -12.68 1.53
N LEU A 20 6.85 -11.83 0.54
CA LEU A 20 7.29 -10.44 0.74
C LEU A 20 6.12 -9.44 0.67
N CYS A 21 4.96 -9.85 0.14
CA CYS A 21 3.78 -9.00 0.06
C CYS A 21 3.32 -8.55 1.46
N PRO A 22 3.25 -7.24 1.72
CA PRO A 22 2.66 -6.73 2.95
C PRO A 22 1.19 -7.19 3.08
N PRO A 23 0.69 -7.44 4.30
CA PRO A 23 -0.66 -7.97 4.52
C PRO A 23 -1.78 -7.02 4.09
N TRP A 24 -1.47 -5.74 3.89
CA TRP A 24 -2.40 -4.71 3.41
C TRP A 24 -2.37 -4.53 1.88
N CYS A 25 -1.44 -5.20 1.17
CA CYS A 25 -1.33 -5.08 -0.28
C CYS A 25 -2.52 -5.76 -0.95
N VAL A 26 -3.20 -5.03 -1.83
CA VAL A 26 -4.28 -5.54 -2.70
C VAL A 26 -3.85 -5.67 -4.15
N THR A 27 -2.60 -5.33 -4.47
CA THR A 27 -2.06 -5.39 -5.83
C THR A 27 -1.92 -6.84 -6.30
N GLY A 28 -2.36 -7.11 -7.53
CA GLY A 28 -2.29 -8.44 -8.12
C GLY A 28 -0.88 -8.76 -8.62
N HIS A 29 0.00 -9.21 -7.72
CA HIS A 29 1.37 -9.61 -8.07
C HIS A 29 1.39 -10.88 -8.93
N ARG A 30 2.05 -10.82 -10.08
CA ARG A 30 2.29 -11.97 -10.96
C ARG A 30 3.71 -11.88 -11.51
N ALA A 31 4.38 -13.03 -11.57
CA ALA A 31 5.76 -13.14 -12.02
C ALA A 31 5.99 -12.69 -13.49
N ASP A 32 4.93 -12.47 -14.27
CA ASP A 32 4.98 -11.98 -15.66
C ASP A 32 4.82 -10.44 -15.78
N LEU A 33 4.65 -9.71 -14.67
CA LEU A 33 4.42 -8.26 -14.67
C LEU A 33 5.71 -7.39 -14.64
N GLY A 34 6.89 -8.01 -14.59
CA GLY A 34 8.16 -7.27 -14.64
C GLY A 34 8.34 -6.32 -13.45
N GLU A 35 8.63 -5.05 -13.71
CA GLU A 35 8.86 -4.01 -12.68
C GLU A 35 7.61 -3.72 -11.83
N GLU A 36 6.41 -3.99 -12.33
CA GLU A 36 5.18 -3.80 -11.56
C GLU A 36 4.99 -4.84 -10.45
N ASP A 37 5.76 -5.92 -10.45
CA ASP A 37 5.78 -6.87 -9.33
C ASP A 37 6.40 -6.26 -8.07
N TRP A 38 7.13 -5.15 -8.20
CA TRP A 38 7.82 -4.49 -7.09
C TRP A 38 6.89 -3.58 -6.31
N LEU A 39 5.78 -3.11 -6.90
CA LEU A 39 4.91 -2.11 -6.30
C LEU A 39 3.78 -2.75 -5.48
N HIS A 40 3.71 -2.43 -4.20
CA HIS A 40 2.65 -2.88 -3.30
C HIS A 40 1.74 -1.72 -2.93
N SER A 41 0.46 -1.81 -3.28
CA SER A 41 -0.53 -0.78 -2.97
C SER A 41 -1.70 -1.32 -2.15
N SER A 42 -2.20 -0.51 -1.20
CA SER A 42 -3.44 -0.80 -0.47
C SER A 42 -4.69 -0.48 -1.29
N GLU A 43 -5.83 -0.97 -0.80
CA GLU A 43 -7.14 -0.46 -1.23
C GLU A 43 -7.19 1.07 -1.00
N PRO A 44 -7.77 1.86 -1.91
CA PRO A 44 -7.89 3.29 -1.69
C PRO A 44 -8.88 3.55 -0.56
N VAL A 45 -8.48 4.42 0.36
CA VAL A 45 -9.39 5.04 1.31
C VAL A 45 -9.88 6.34 0.68
N SER A 46 -11.20 6.54 0.66
CA SER A 46 -11.77 7.81 0.18
C SER A 46 -11.35 8.94 1.11
N PHE A 47 -10.67 9.95 0.56
CA PHE A 47 -10.33 11.19 1.22
C PHE A 47 -11.16 12.33 0.59
N VAL A 48 -11.19 13.50 1.24
CA VAL A 48 -12.03 14.65 0.90
C VAL A 48 -12.16 14.88 -0.61
N GLY A 49 -13.40 14.97 -1.12
CA GLY A 49 -13.68 15.32 -2.51
C GLY A 49 -13.24 14.28 -3.55
N ASP A 50 -13.51 13.00 -3.28
CA ASP A 50 -13.14 11.84 -4.12
C ASP A 50 -11.64 11.67 -4.37
N LEU A 51 -10.78 12.34 -3.60
CA LEU A 51 -9.33 12.14 -3.67
C LEU A 51 -8.99 10.79 -3.01
N PRO A 52 -8.46 9.79 -3.75
CA PRO A 52 -8.09 8.53 -3.13
C PRO A 52 -6.79 8.71 -2.34
N ALA A 53 -6.78 8.15 -1.12
CA ALA A 53 -5.57 7.95 -0.34
C ALA A 53 -5.15 6.47 -0.39
N ARG A 54 -3.88 6.18 -0.63
CA ARG A 54 -3.34 4.81 -0.68
C ARG A 54 -2.03 4.70 0.08
N LEU A 55 -1.80 3.56 0.71
CA LEU A 55 -0.46 3.16 1.12
C LEU A 55 0.23 2.52 -0.09
N VAL A 56 1.46 2.93 -0.34
CA VAL A 56 2.28 2.44 -1.45
C VAL A 56 3.70 2.20 -0.93
N MET A 57 4.30 1.07 -1.29
CA MET A 57 5.73 0.83 -1.11
C MET A 57 6.26 0.05 -2.30
N SER A 58 7.58 0.01 -2.47
CA SER A 58 8.21 -0.96 -3.34
C SER A 58 9.04 -1.97 -2.55
N ILE A 59 9.07 -3.22 -3.02
CA ILE A 59 9.96 -4.26 -2.53
C ILE A 59 10.60 -4.92 -3.75
N ASP A 60 11.93 -4.85 -3.84
CA ASP A 60 12.67 -5.58 -4.87
C ASP A 60 12.60 -7.09 -4.57
N PRO A 61 12.04 -7.92 -5.47
CA PRO A 61 11.89 -9.37 -5.23
C PRO A 61 13.22 -10.13 -5.32
N GLY A 62 14.25 -9.56 -5.95
CA GLY A 62 15.59 -10.15 -6.07
C GLY A 62 16.48 -9.85 -4.86
N THR A 63 16.37 -8.66 -4.27
CA THR A 63 17.23 -8.23 -3.15
C THR A 63 16.50 -8.14 -1.81
N GLY A 64 15.17 -7.98 -1.83
CA GLY A 64 14.36 -7.65 -0.65
C GLY A 64 14.50 -6.21 -0.19
N GLU A 65 15.15 -5.33 -0.96
CA GLU A 65 15.24 -3.91 -0.65
C GLU A 65 13.84 -3.28 -0.64
N VAL A 66 13.57 -2.43 0.36
CA VAL A 66 12.26 -1.84 0.61
C VAL A 66 12.36 -0.31 0.52
N ASP A 67 11.43 0.29 -0.22
CA ASP A 67 11.23 1.74 -0.25
C ASP A 67 9.79 2.09 0.16
N GLY A 68 9.66 2.87 1.23
CA GLY A 68 8.38 3.21 1.87
C GLY A 68 8.07 2.42 3.15
N PRO A 69 6.78 2.36 3.59
CA PRO A 69 5.60 2.82 2.87
C PRO A 69 5.41 4.33 2.92
N TYR A 70 4.80 4.82 1.85
CA TYR A 70 4.35 6.20 1.67
C TYR A 70 2.83 6.24 1.61
N VAL A 71 2.25 7.38 1.99
CA VAL A 71 0.84 7.69 1.76
C VAL A 71 0.75 8.57 0.52
N PHE A 72 0.06 8.10 -0.50
CA PHE A 72 -0.30 8.91 -1.66
C PHE A 72 -1.69 9.49 -1.46
N ILE A 73 -1.83 10.81 -1.53
CA ILE A 73 -3.13 11.51 -1.55
C ILE A 73 -3.23 12.22 -2.91
N GLY A 74 -4.08 11.71 -3.79
CA GLY A 74 -4.07 12.12 -5.20
C GLY A 74 -2.72 11.82 -5.85
N ALA A 75 -2.01 12.86 -6.33
CA ALA A 75 -0.69 12.74 -6.96
C ALA A 75 0.48 13.13 -6.03
N ARG A 76 0.22 13.35 -4.74
CA ARG A 76 1.24 13.77 -3.77
C ARG A 76 1.63 12.61 -2.87
N GLU A 77 2.93 12.40 -2.77
CA GLU A 77 3.55 11.45 -1.86
C GLU A 77 3.85 12.11 -0.51
N TYR A 78 3.62 11.35 0.56
CA TYR A 78 3.94 11.73 1.93
C TYR A 78 4.62 10.54 2.61
N SER A 79 5.71 10.80 3.33
CA SER A 79 6.18 9.85 4.33
C SER A 79 5.12 9.64 5.41
N LEU A 80 5.19 8.52 6.15
CA LEU A 80 4.25 8.27 7.26
C LEU A 80 4.28 9.39 8.32
N ALA A 81 5.45 9.98 8.56
CA ALA A 81 5.62 11.08 9.50
C ALA A 81 4.92 12.35 9.02
N GLU A 82 5.08 12.72 7.74
CA GLU A 82 4.41 13.88 7.14
C GLU A 82 2.90 13.68 7.09
N ALA A 83 2.43 12.48 6.71
CA ALA A 83 1.00 12.15 6.72
C ALA A 83 0.40 12.25 8.12
N THR A 84 1.13 11.77 9.15
CA THR A 84 0.71 11.90 10.56
C THR A 84 0.65 13.35 11.00
N ALA A 85 1.68 14.15 10.70
CA ALA A 85 1.71 15.57 11.04
C ALA A 85 0.59 16.37 10.36
N LEU A 86 0.29 16.05 9.09
CA LEU A 86 -0.83 16.63 8.36
C LEU A 86 -2.16 16.30 9.02
N ALA A 87 -2.39 15.03 9.35
CA ALA A 87 -3.61 14.58 10.03
C ALA A 87 -3.80 15.29 11.39
N GLN A 88 -2.74 15.37 12.19
CA GLN A 88 -2.76 16.07 13.48
C GLN A 88 -3.10 17.55 13.31
N SER A 89 -2.49 18.22 12.33
CA SER A 89 -2.73 19.65 12.07
C SER A 89 -4.18 19.92 11.66
N LEU A 90 -4.76 19.06 10.81
CA LEU A 90 -6.16 19.15 10.42
C LEU A 90 -7.10 18.92 11.61
N LEU A 91 -6.83 17.90 12.44
CA LEU A 91 -7.63 17.63 13.64
C LEU A 91 -7.56 18.80 14.63
N SER A 92 -6.37 19.38 14.85
CA SER A 92 -6.22 20.55 15.70
C SER A 92 -7.04 21.75 15.20
N LEU A 93 -7.11 21.96 13.88
CA LEU A 93 -7.92 23.03 13.30
C LEU A 93 -9.42 22.79 13.53
N VAL A 94 -9.90 21.56 13.34
CA VAL A 94 -11.30 21.19 13.60
C VAL A 94 -11.65 21.38 15.07
N SER A 95 -10.81 20.86 15.99
CA SER A 95 -11.04 21.03 17.43
C SER A 95 -11.05 22.50 17.87
N ALA A 96 -10.22 23.35 17.27
CA ALA A 96 -10.24 24.78 17.53
C ALA A 96 -11.53 25.44 17.06
N ASN A 97 -12.07 25.03 15.91
CA ASN A 97 -13.36 25.51 15.41
C ASN A 97 -14.51 25.12 16.34
N ASP A 98 -14.54 23.87 16.80
CA ASP A 98 -15.61 23.38 17.68
C ASP A 98 -15.61 24.13 19.02
N ALA A 99 -14.42 24.38 19.59
CA ALA A 99 -14.29 25.17 20.81
C ALA A 99 -14.79 26.62 20.65
N LEU A 100 -14.62 27.22 19.47
CA LEU A 100 -15.16 28.54 19.15
C LEU A 100 -16.69 28.51 19.01
N ALA A 101 -17.24 27.46 18.40
CA ALA A 101 -18.68 27.30 18.21
C ALA A 101 -19.42 27.07 19.54
N ASP A 102 -18.84 26.30 20.46
CA ASP A 102 -19.41 26.04 21.80
C ASP A 102 -19.34 27.27 22.73
N SER A 103 -18.56 28.29 22.36
CA SER A 103 -18.39 29.53 23.13
C SER A 103 -19.30 30.67 22.66
N ALA A 104 -20.12 30.45 21.63
CA ALA A 104 -21.03 31.43 21.00
C ALA A 104 -22.50 31.18 21.39
#